data_AF-A0A5C5CGJ6-F1
#
_entry.id   AF-A0A5C5CGJ6-F1
#
_cell.length_a   1.000
_cell.length_b   1.000
_cell.length_c   1.000
_cell.angle_alpha   90.00
_cell.angle_beta   90.00
_cell.angle_gamma   90.00
#
_symmetry.space_group_name_H-M   'P 1'
#
loop_
_entity.id
_entity.type
_entity.pdbx_description
1 polymer ?
#
loop_
_entity_poly.entity_id
_entity_poly.type
_entity_poly.pdbx_seq_one_letter_code
_entity_poly.pdbx_strand_id
1 'polypeptide(L)' 'MKRLQAFKFQLRPDGQQERDMRRFAGACRFVFNKSLALQNENHEVGNKYISYAKISRSVLDITSISGLALG' A
#
# COMPACT_ATOMS: atom_id res chain seq x y z
N MET A 1 -32.98 32.36 -2.50
CA MET A 1 -32.47 31.32 -1.58
C MET A 1 -31.76 30.24 -2.38
N LYS A 2 -30.53 29.85 -2.00
CA LYS A 2 -29.75 28.82 -2.71
C LYS A 2 -30.11 27.45 -2.13
N ARG A 3 -30.69 26.55 -2.94
CA ARG A 3 -31.07 25.19 -2.52
C ARG A 3 -29.82 24.30 -2.51
N LEU A 4 -29.33 23.95 -1.32
CA LEU A 4 -28.24 22.98 -1.17
C LEU A 4 -28.80 21.56 -1.30
N GLN A 5 -28.31 20.81 -2.29
CA GLN A 5 -28.64 19.40 -2.53
C GLN A 5 -27.35 18.60 -2.50
N ALA A 6 -27.37 17.47 -1.80
CA ALA A 6 -26.27 16.52 -1.79
C ALA A 6 -26.57 15.40 -2.79
N PHE A 7 -25.62 15.15 -3.69
CA PHE A 7 -25.69 14.03 -4.64
C PHE A 7 -24.77 12.91 -4.17
N LYS A 8 -25.26 11.67 -4.25
CA LYS A 8 -24.47 10.47 -3.93
C LYS A 8 -24.19 9.71 -5.23
N PHE A 9 -22.92 9.54 -5.55
CA PHE A 9 -22.48 8.79 -6.71
C PHE A 9 -21.86 7.46 -6.28
N GLN A 10 -22.05 6.44 -7.11
CA GLN A 10 -21.40 5.14 -6.95
C GLN A 10 -20.44 4.92 -8.11
N LEU A 11 -19.22 4.49 -7.82
CA LEU A 11 -18.28 4.04 -8.84
C LEU A 11 -18.76 2.70 -9.42
N ARG A 12 -18.82 2.59 -10.74
CA ARG A 12 -19.12 1.33 -11.45
C ARG A 12 -17.91 0.93 -12.30
N PRO A 13 -16.89 0.32 -11.69
CA PRO A 13 -15.71 -0.12 -12.42
C PRO A 13 -16.03 -1.32 -13.33
N ASP A 14 -15.32 -1.43 -14.44
CA ASP A 14 -15.33 -2.66 -15.23
C ASP A 14 -14.44 -3.76 -14.60
N GLY A 15 -14.51 -4.97 -15.15
CA GLY A 15 -13.78 -6.11 -14.60
C GLY A 15 -12.26 -5.94 -14.60
N GLN A 16 -11.68 -5.15 -15.51
CA GLN A 16 -10.25 -4.87 -15.52
C GLN A 16 -9.90 -3.84 -14.44
N GLN A 17 -10.66 -2.75 -14.37
CA GLN A 17 -10.49 -1.72 -13.34
C GLN A 17 -10.58 -2.33 -11.93
N GLU A 18 -11.54 -3.21 -11.67
CA GLU A 18 -11.61 -3.89 -10.38
C GLU A 18 -10.38 -4.77 -10.08
N ARG A 19 -9.85 -5.47 -11.09
CA ARG A 19 -8.64 -6.28 -10.93
C ARG A 19 -7.44 -5.41 -10.59
N ASP A 20 -7.27 -4.29 -11.29
CA ASP A 20 -6.17 -3.37 -11.06
C ASP A 20 -6.28 -2.70 -9.68
N MET A 21 -7.49 -2.29 -9.29
CA MET A 21 -7.75 -1.78 -7.94
C MET A 21 -7.42 -2.81 -6.86
N ARG A 22 -7.78 -4.09 -7.06
CA ARG A 22 -7.44 -5.18 -6.12
C ARG A 22 -5.93 -5.42 -6.06
N ARG A 23 -5.24 -5.45 -7.20
CA ARG A 23 -3.77 -5.59 -7.28
C ARG A 23 -3.08 -4.45 -6.55
N PHE A 24 -3.50 -3.22 -6.80
CA PHE A 24 -2.96 -2.04 -6.13
C PHE A 24 -3.19 -2.09 -4.62
N ALA A 25 -4.41 -2.35 -4.16
CA ALA A 25 -4.72 -2.48 -2.74
C ALA A 25 -3.90 -3.62 -2.07
N GLY A 26 -3.72 -4.74 -2.77
CA GLY A 26 -2.88 -5.84 -2.32
C GLY A 26 -1.42 -5.45 -2.16
N ALA A 27 -0.84 -4.76 -3.16
CA ALA A 27 0.53 -4.26 -3.11
C ALA A 27 0.74 -3.28 -1.95
N CYS A 28 -0.18 -2.33 -1.75
CA CYS A 28 -0.12 -1.40 -0.62
C CYS A 28 -0.14 -2.13 0.73
N ARG A 29 -1.04 -3.12 0.88
CA ARG A 29 -1.12 -3.93 2.11
C ARG A 29 0.16 -4.72 2.37
N PHE A 30 0.75 -5.30 1.33
CA PHE A 30 2.00 -6.03 1.42
C PHE A 30 3.14 -5.14 1.90
N VAL A 31 3.35 -4.00 1.23
CA VAL A 31 4.42 -3.05 1.57
C VAL A 31 4.28 -2.55 3.00
N PHE A 32 3.05 -2.21 3.42
CA PHE A 32 2.76 -1.76 4.78
C PHE A 32 3.09 -2.83 5.82
N ASN A 33 2.58 -4.05 5.63
CA ASN A 33 2.79 -5.14 6.59
C ASN A 33 4.27 -5.52 6.72
N LYS A 34 5.02 -5.53 5.61
CA LYS A 34 6.46 -5.80 5.64
C LYS A 34 7.24 -4.69 6.34
N SER A 35 6.91 -3.44 6.04
CA SER A 35 7.51 -2.27 6.69
C SER A 35 7.28 -2.30 8.20
N LEU A 36 6.05 -2.65 8.62
CA LEU A 36 5.68 -2.76 10.02
C LEU A 36 6.42 -3.89 10.72
N ALA A 37 6.51 -5.07 10.10
CA ALA A 37 7.25 -6.20 10.66
C ALA A 37 8.73 -5.85 10.90
N LEU A 38 9.40 -5.25 9.90
CA LEU A 38 10.79 -4.82 10.02
C LEU A 38 10.98 -3.78 11.14
N GLN A 39 10.03 -2.85 11.26
CA GLN A 39 10.07 -1.82 12.29
C GLN A 39 9.84 -2.40 13.69
N ASN A 40 8.98 -3.40 13.82
CA ASN A 40 8.72 -4.12 15.07
C ASN A 40 9.93 -4.94 15.50
N GLU A 41 10.52 -5.75 14.60
CA GLU A 41 11.74 -6.52 14.87
C GLU A 41 12.89 -5.60 15.32
N ASN A 42 13.06 -4.46 14.66
CA ASN A 42 14.07 -3.49 15.03
C ASN A 42 13.79 -2.86 16.40
N HIS A 43 12.52 -2.63 16.74
CA HIS A 43 12.15 -2.11 18.05
C HIS A 43 12.36 -3.15 19.17
N GLU A 44 12.07 -4.43 18.92
CA GLU A 44 12.32 -5.53 19.87
C GLU A 44 13.81 -5.66 20.23
N VAL A 45 14.70 -5.38 19.28
CA VAL A 45 16.16 -5.34 19.51
C VAL A 45 16.60 -4.04 20.24
N GLY A 46 15.68 -3.11 20.51
CA GLY A 46 15.96 -1.83 21.18
C GLY A 46 16.56 -0.76 20.27
N ASN A 47 16.54 -0.97 18.95
CA ASN A 47 17.07 -0.02 17.99
C ASN A 47 16.09 1.13 17.74
N LYS A 48 16.65 2.28 17.34
CA LYS A 48 15.86 3.47 16.98
C LYS A 48 15.03 3.23 15.73
N TYR A 49 13.95 4.00 15.61
CA TYR A 49 13.05 4.00 14.45
C TYR A 49 13.81 4.11 13.12
N ILE A 50 13.43 3.27 12.15
CA ILE A 50 14.04 3.27 10.82
C ILE A 50 13.25 4.25 9.94
N SER A 51 13.93 5.19 9.29
CA SER A 51 13.26 6.16 8.44
C SER A 51 12.54 5.51 7.25
N TYR A 52 11.45 6.13 6.81
CA TYR A 52 10.63 5.64 5.68
C TYR A 52 11.47 5.36 4.42
N ALA A 53 12.42 6.24 4.08
CA ALA A 53 13.27 6.07 2.90
C ALA A 53 14.11 4.76 2.97
N LYS A 54 14.60 4.42 4.16
CA LYS A 54 15.42 3.23 4.39
C LYS A 54 14.59 1.95 4.40
N ILE A 55 13.41 1.96 5.04
CA ILE A 55 12.47 0.84 4.99
C ILE A 55 11.96 0.62 3.56
N SER A 56 11.57 1.70 2.88
CA SER A 56 11.04 1.62 1.51
C SER A 56 12.04 1.00 0.56
N ARG A 57 13.33 1.35 0.66
CA ARG A 57 14.37 0.71 -0.14
C ARG A 57 14.45 -0.79 0.13
N SER A 58 14.46 -1.17 1.40
CA SER A 58 14.56 -2.57 1.84
C SER A 58 13.36 -3.42 1.38
N VAL A 59 12.14 -2.84 1.38
CA VAL A 59 10.93 -3.54 0.95
C VAL A 59 10.79 -3.55 -0.59
N LEU A 60 11.22 -2.48 -1.27
CA LEU A 60 11.19 -2.39 -2.74
C LEU A 60 12.15 -3.37 -3.40
N ASP A 61 13.33 -3.56 -2.82
CA ASP A 61 14.33 -4.53 -3.29
C ASP A 61 13.75 -5.97 -3.25
N ILE A 62 12.93 -6.29 -2.24
CA ILE A 62 12.23 -7.58 -2.14
C ILE A 62 11.10 -7.71 -3.17
N THR A 63 10.31 -6.65 -3.38
CA THR A 63 9.23 -6.68 -4.38
C THR A 63 9.74 -6.82 -5.81
N SER A 64 10.92 -6.26 -6.10
CA SER A 64 11.58 -6.33 -7.41
C SER A 64 12.04 -7.76 -7.76
N ILE A 65 12.33 -8.59 -6.74
CA ILE A 65 12.69 -10.01 -6.91
C ILE A 65 11.42 -10.89 -7.10
N SER A 66 10.25 -10.45 -6.62
CA SER A 66 9.02 -11.24 -6.64
C SER A 66 8.11 -11.08 -7.87
N GLY A 67 8.47 -10.29 -8.88
CA GLY A 67 7.71 -10.22 -10.15
C GLY A 67 6.23 -9.82 -10.04
N LEU A 68 5.80 -9.24 -8.92
CA LEU A 68 4.38 -8.96 -8.63
C LEU A 68 3.88 -7.58 -9.08
N ALA A 69 4.72 -6.78 -9.75
CA ALA A 69 4.41 -5.37 -10.03
C ALA A 69 4.29 -4.99 -11.53
N LEU A 70 4.54 -5.86 -12.50
CA LEU A 70 4.52 -5.48 -13.94
C LEU A 70 3.88 -6.51 -14.89
N GLY A 71 2.80 -7.18 -14.48
CA GLY A 71 2.00 -8.05 -15.35
C GLY A 71 0.51 -8.02 -15.05
#